data_AF-A0A8G2N3U7-F1
#
_entry.id   AF-A0A8G2N3U7-F1
#
_cell.length_a   1.000
_cell.length_b   1.000
_cell.length_c   1.000
_cell.angle_alpha   90.00
_cell.angle_beta   90.00
_cell.angle_gamma   90.00
#
_symmetry.space_group_name_H-M   'P 1'
#
loop_
_entity.id
_entity.type
_entity.pdbx_description
1 polymer ?
#
loop_
_entity_poly.entity_id
_entity_poly.type
_entity_poly.pdbx_seq_one_letter_code
_entity_poly.pdbx_strand_id
1 'polypeptide(L)'
;MALVIEAFRDKETGFIYKVGEEYNGARVEFLTGKGVLKATDTQSTNFSNLKVDELKRELDELGVNYDSKAKKAELLELLESHTD
;
A
#
# COMPACT_ATOMS: atom_id res chain seq x y z
N MET A 1 -9.49 7.91 -0.84
CA MET A 1 -10.27 7.08 0.11
C MET A 1 -9.29 6.25 0.95
N ALA A 2 -9.69 5.78 2.14
CA ALA A 2 -8.83 4.91 2.95
C ALA A 2 -9.62 3.96 3.84
N LEU A 3 -9.03 2.81 4.18
CA LEU A 3 -9.61 1.81 5.06
C LEU A 3 -9.18 2.06 6.49
N VAL A 4 -10.12 2.01 7.42
CA VAL A 4 -9.88 2.20 8.83
C VAL A 4 -9.20 0.94 9.38
N ILE A 5 -7.98 1.06 9.86
CA ILE A 5 -7.24 -0.05 10.48
C ILE A 5 -7.21 0.06 12.01
N GLU A 6 -7.47 1.25 12.54
CA GLU A 6 -7.67 1.50 13.96
C GLU A 6 -8.92 2.36 14.17
N ALA A 7 -9.80 1.93 15.09
CA ALA A 7 -11.06 2.64 15.32
C ALA A 7 -10.78 4.03 15.90
N PHE A 8 -11.38 5.07 15.31
CA PHE A 8 -11.21 6.44 15.78
C PHE A 8 -12.52 7.22 15.69
N ARG A 9 -12.60 8.26 16.51
CA ARG A 9 -13.70 9.23 16.45
C ARG A 9 -13.27 10.41 15.61
N ASP A 10 -13.97 10.65 14.52
CA ASP A 10 -13.79 11.84 13.71
C ASP A 10 -14.27 13.07 14.47
N LYS A 11 -13.43 14.10 14.55
CA LYS A 11 -13.75 15.34 15.28
C LYS A 11 -14.60 16.33 14.46
N GLU A 12 -14.63 16.18 13.15
CA GLU A 12 -15.38 17.08 12.25
C GLU A 12 -16.84 16.65 12.15
N THR A 13 -17.09 15.35 12.00
CA THR A 13 -18.44 14.78 11.91
C THR A 13 -18.95 14.24 13.24
N GLY A 14 -18.06 13.98 14.20
CA GLY A 14 -18.40 13.32 15.46
C GLY A 14 -18.63 11.80 15.33
N PHE A 15 -18.54 11.25 14.12
CA PHE A 15 -18.78 9.85 13.81
C PHE A 15 -17.64 8.97 14.30
N ILE A 16 -17.95 7.75 14.75
CA ILE A 16 -16.95 6.77 15.17
C ILE A 16 -16.79 5.75 14.06
N TYR A 17 -15.62 5.74 13.44
CA TYR A 17 -15.24 4.78 12.42
C TYR A 17 -14.61 3.55 13.09
N LYS A 18 -15.10 2.37 12.74
CA LYS A 18 -14.58 1.09 13.22
C LYS A 18 -13.56 0.52 12.24
N VAL A 19 -12.71 -0.38 12.73
CA VAL A 19 -11.76 -1.13 11.90
C VAL A 19 -12.52 -1.86 10.79
N GLY A 20 -12.06 -1.73 9.56
CA GLY A 20 -12.68 -2.28 8.35
C GLY A 20 -13.65 -1.33 7.64
N GLU A 21 -14.02 -0.20 8.24
CA GLU A 21 -14.85 0.80 7.56
C GLU A 21 -14.04 1.66 6.60
N GLU A 22 -14.72 2.25 5.62
CA GLU A 22 -14.08 3.16 4.67
C GLU A 22 -14.22 4.61 5.15
N TYR A 23 -13.11 5.34 5.10
CA TYR A 23 -13.02 6.74 5.47
C TYR A 23 -12.62 7.59 4.26
N ASN A 24 -13.41 8.64 4.04
CA ASN A 24 -13.31 9.53 2.88
C ASN A 24 -13.17 11.00 3.28
N GLY A 25 -12.81 11.28 4.53
CA GLY A 25 -12.67 12.66 5.02
C GLY A 25 -11.38 13.36 4.58
N ALA A 26 -11.29 14.66 4.84
CA ALA A 26 -10.12 15.48 4.50
C ALA A 26 -8.82 15.08 5.23
N ARG A 27 -8.93 14.19 6.24
CA ARG A 27 -7.82 13.77 7.11
C ARG A 27 -7.20 12.44 6.71
N VAL A 28 -7.54 11.91 5.52
CA VAL A 28 -7.02 10.62 5.04
C VAL A 28 -5.50 10.55 5.14
N GLU A 29 -4.77 11.55 4.61
CA GLU A 29 -3.30 11.56 4.64
C GLU A 29 -2.75 11.63 6.07
N PHE A 30 -3.34 12.49 6.92
CA PHE A 30 -2.92 12.66 8.31
C PHE A 30 -3.11 11.39 9.14
N LEU A 31 -4.26 10.71 8.99
CA LEU A 31 -4.58 9.50 9.72
C LEU A 31 -3.85 8.28 9.14
N THR A 32 -3.56 8.26 7.84
CA THR A 32 -2.70 7.25 7.21
C THR A 32 -1.26 7.35 7.72
N GLY A 33 -0.69 8.56 7.78
CA GLY A 33 0.64 8.78 8.35
C GLY A 33 0.75 8.45 9.85
N LYS A 34 -0.39 8.42 10.56
CA LYS A 34 -0.48 7.98 11.96
C LYS A 34 -0.70 6.47 12.13
N GLY A 35 -0.91 5.73 11.04
CA GLY A 35 -1.25 4.31 11.12
C GLY A 35 -2.67 4.02 11.60
N VAL A 36 -3.57 5.00 11.55
CA VAL A 36 -5.00 4.83 11.89
C VAL A 36 -5.81 4.39 10.67
N LEU A 37 -5.42 4.88 9.50
CA LEU A 37 -5.97 4.50 8.21
C LEU A 37 -4.91 3.81 7.36
N LYS A 38 -5.37 2.97 6.43
CA LYS A 38 -4.59 2.41 5.34
C LYS A 38 -5.11 3.03 4.05
N ALA A 39 -4.27 3.76 3.31
CA ALA A 39 -4.65 4.31 2.02
C ALA A 39 -5.24 3.20 1.12
N THR A 40 -6.45 3.42 0.61
CA THR A 40 -7.11 2.54 -0.36
C THR A 40 -7.02 3.09 -1.78
N ASP A 41 -6.13 4.07 -1.99
CA ASP A 41 -5.65 4.39 -3.33
C ASP A 41 -5.12 3.10 -3.92
N THR A 42 -5.93 2.55 -4.84
CA THR A 42 -5.59 1.62 -5.91
C THR A 42 -4.13 1.22 -5.87
N GLN A 43 -3.87 0.07 -5.24
CA GLN A 43 -2.90 -0.92 -5.72
C GLN A 43 -1.53 -0.43 -6.19
N SER A 44 -1.02 0.70 -5.70
CA SER A 44 0.42 0.90 -5.69
C SER A 44 0.92 0.21 -4.44
N THR A 45 0.94 -1.14 -4.49
CA THR A 45 1.88 -1.90 -3.69
C THR A 45 3.20 -1.20 -3.91
N ASN A 46 3.63 -0.41 -2.93
CA ASN A 46 4.77 0.46 -3.06
C ASN A 46 6.02 -0.42 -2.96
N PHE A 47 6.21 -1.26 -3.97
CA PHE A 47 7.38 -2.08 -4.17
C PHE A 47 8.63 -1.17 -4.12
N SER A 48 8.46 0.14 -4.36
CA SER A 48 9.51 1.18 -4.29
C SER A 48 10.24 1.15 -2.95
N ASN A 49 9.51 0.84 -1.87
CA ASN A 49 10.06 0.76 -0.52
C ASN A 49 10.64 -0.62 -0.17
N LEU A 50 10.42 -1.65 -1.00
CA LEU A 50 11.00 -2.98 -0.81
C LEU A 50 12.48 -3.01 -1.19
N LYS A 51 13.21 -3.93 -0.58
CA LYS A 51 14.62 -4.21 -0.92
C LYS A 51 14.68 -5.09 -2.16
N VAL A 52 15.84 -5.10 -2.83
CA VAL A 52 16.08 -5.96 -4.00
C VAL A 52 15.77 -7.43 -3.70
N ASP A 53 16.16 -7.95 -2.53
CA ASP A 53 15.81 -9.31 -2.11
C ASP A 53 14.30 -9.55 -2.00
N GLU A 54 13.56 -8.61 -1.42
CA GLU A 54 12.10 -8.73 -1.27
C GLU A 54 11.40 -8.63 -2.64
N LEU A 55 11.87 -7.75 -3.53
CA LEU A 55 11.38 -7.65 -4.91
C LEU A 55 11.61 -8.96 -5.67
N LYS A 56 12.81 -9.54 -5.57
CA LYS A 56 13.12 -10.83 -6.20
C LYS A 56 12.24 -11.94 -5.68
N ARG A 57 11.96 -11.94 -4.37
CA ARG A 57 11.13 -12.95 -3.71
C ARG A 57 9.67 -12.86 -4.13
N GLU A 58 9.11 -11.65 -4.22
CA GLU A 58 7.78 -11.42 -4.79
C GLU A 58 7.71 -11.86 -6.25
N LEU A 59 8.72 -11.55 -7.07
CA LEU A 59 8.78 -12.00 -8.46
C LEU A 59 8.87 -13.53 -8.57
N ASP A 60 9.62 -14.18 -7.68
CA ASP A 60 9.71 -15.64 -7.59
C ASP A 60 8.36 -16.27 -7.22
N GLU A 61 7.64 -15.69 -6.24
CA GLU A 61 6.29 -16.13 -5.86
C GLU A 61 5.27 -15.95 -6.98
N LEU A 62 5.40 -14.87 -7.76
CA LEU A 62 4.56 -14.61 -8.92
C LEU A 62 4.97 -15.46 -10.15
N GLY A 63 6.08 -16.19 -10.09
CA GLY A 63 6.63 -16.96 -11.20
C GLY A 63 7.15 -16.08 -12.35
N VAL A 64 7.47 -14.82 -12.07
CA VAL A 64 8.00 -13.85 -13.05
C VAL A 64 9.50 -14.08 -13.20
N ASN A 65 9.91 -14.45 -14.41
CA ASN A 65 11.32 -14.66 -14.70
C ASN A 65 12.04 -13.32 -14.91
N TYR A 66 12.85 -12.91 -13.95
CA TYR A 66 13.66 -11.69 -14.00
C TYR A 66 15.12 -11.98 -14.32
N ASP A 67 15.81 -10.99 -14.88
CA ASP A 67 17.24 -11.11 -15.16
C ASP A 67 18.04 -11.11 -13.85
N SER A 68 19.00 -12.02 -13.68
CA SER A 68 19.81 -12.05 -12.45
C SER A 68 20.65 -10.78 -12.24
N LYS A 69 20.89 -10.04 -13.34
CA LYS A 69 21.53 -8.72 -13.35
C LYS A 69 20.54 -7.54 -13.36
N ALA A 70 19.23 -7.81 -13.28
CA ALA A 70 18.21 -6.77 -13.22
C ALA A 70 18.44 -5.87 -12.01
N LYS A 71 18.29 -4.55 -12.23
CA LYS A 71 18.44 -3.55 -11.17
C LYS A 71 17.16 -3.49 -10.34
N LYS A 72 17.27 -2.89 -9.15
CA LYS A 72 16.11 -2.64 -8.27
C LYS A 72 14.93 -2.04 -9.04
N ALA A 73 15.19 -1.04 -9.87
CA ALA A 73 14.16 -0.35 -10.65
C ALA A 73 13.47 -1.27 -11.68
N GLU A 74 14.21 -2.18 -12.32
CA GLU A 74 13.65 -3.12 -13.31
C GLU A 74 12.78 -4.17 -12.62
N LEU A 75 13.24 -4.70 -11.48
CA LEU A 75 12.47 -5.66 -10.66
C LEU A 75 11.19 -5.04 -10.11
N LEU A 76 11.30 -3.77 -9.71
CA LEU A 76 10.19 -2.95 -9.25
C LEU A 76 9.13 -2.79 -10.35
N GLU A 77 9.57 -2.34 -11.52
CA GLU A 77 8.68 -2.08 -12.65
C GLU A 77 7.98 -3.36 -13.13
N LEU A 78 8.68 -4.51 -13.10
CA LEU A 78 8.09 -5.82 -13.35
C LEU A 78 6.98 -6.16 -12.35
N LEU A 79 7.18 -5.87 -11.06
CA LEU A 79 6.18 -6.12 -10.02
C LEU A 79 4.96 -5.20 -10.13
N GLU A 80 5.21 -3.91 -10.37
CA GLU A 80 4.14 -2.92 -10.58
C GLU A 80 3.33 -3.26 -11.84
N SER A 81 3.99 -3.65 -12.94
CA SER A 81 3.31 -4.02 -14.19
C SER A 81 2.52 -5.32 -14.11
N HIS A 82 2.90 -6.25 -13.22
CA HIS A 82 2.23 -7.55 -13.08
C HIS A 82 1.08 -7.52 -12.07
N THR A 83 0.94 -6.42 -11.33
CA THR A 83 -0.08 -6.19 -10.30
C THR A 83 -1.01 -5.04 -10.72
N ASP A 84 -1.18 -4.75 -12.01
CA ASP A 84 -2.20 -3.81 -12.54
C ASP A 84 -3.44 -4.56 -13.05
#